data_AF-A0A838J913-F1
#
_entry.id   AF-A0A838J913-F1
#
_cell.length_a   1.000
_cell.length_b   1.000
_cell.length_c   1.000
_cell.angle_alpha   90.00
_cell.angle_beta   90.00
_cell.angle_gamma   90.00
#
_symmetry.space_group_name_H-M   'P 1'
#
loop_
_entity.id
_entity.type
_entity.pdbx_description
1 polymer ?
#
loop_
_entity_poly.entity_id
_entity_poly.type
_entity_poly.pdbx_seq_one_letter_code
_entity_poly.pdbx_strand_id
1 'polypeptide(L)'
;MPYLFLVSIGPVQSFIASARRTRDLWFGSQLLSELSKAAARRIADADLHRLIFPAPETLAMLEPSSSLNVANKIVASIDDDLSMQDLDELGTQVKQAIDDRLHEIRDRMYQAVGTGRLDREIADQQIDDLVEYSWVAVPVENGAAYAERRRQLEAVMAARKNTRDFLPVAWGSSRPKSSIDGQLESVLPDDLYPWKSLPSEQRQARSRNRYTYFRAGPVEQLSGVDLLKRRGTFIQQANSSSTGRGGGTDFLSTSHIATAPYLHLLETLSEEQKDEARRGWGRYIDHVKKVAGSEAVESIGIEGYEANAVLDRYDGGNFFLERILESAIPKGSANGEESLSTVQQALENFYRYVDECTGTHSRPSTYYAILQADGDSMGQMINRQAQGEGGMERHRAISRALDTFANEVRAIVQEHKGA
;
A
#
# COMPACT_ATOMS: atom_id res chain seq x y z
N MET A 1 15.58 -37.34 -5.72
CA MET A 1 14.56 -37.46 -6.80
C MET A 1 14.12 -36.04 -7.13
N PRO A 2 13.64 -35.72 -8.34
CA PRO A 2 13.13 -34.38 -8.61
C PRO A 2 11.80 -34.14 -7.88
N TYR A 3 11.53 -32.90 -7.50
CA TYR A 3 10.32 -32.49 -6.78
C TYR A 3 9.65 -31.28 -7.43
N LEU A 4 8.32 -31.25 -7.43
CA LEU A 4 7.60 -29.99 -7.53
C LEU A 4 7.45 -29.40 -6.13
N PHE A 5 7.81 -28.13 -6.01
CA PHE A 5 7.79 -27.37 -4.76
C PHE A 5 6.80 -26.21 -4.91
N LEU A 6 5.95 -26.00 -3.91
CA LEU A 6 4.95 -24.94 -3.90
C LEU A 6 4.98 -24.22 -2.56
N VAL A 7 5.23 -22.90 -2.62
CA VAL A 7 5.13 -21.98 -1.49
C VAL A 7 3.86 -21.14 -1.63
N SER A 8 3.22 -20.91 -0.50
CA SER A 8 2.16 -19.92 -0.37
C SER A 8 2.46 -18.97 0.79
N ILE A 9 2.22 -17.69 0.53
CA ILE A 9 2.32 -16.60 1.51
C ILE A 9 0.91 -16.04 1.72
N GLY A 10 0.58 -15.68 2.95
CA GLY A 10 -0.72 -15.12 3.34
C GLY A 10 -0.64 -14.34 4.65
N PRO A 11 -1.78 -13.88 5.19
CA PRO A 11 -3.08 -13.84 4.55
C PRO A 11 -3.16 -12.68 3.54
N VAL A 12 -3.78 -12.89 2.37
CA VAL A 12 -3.80 -11.87 1.31
C VAL A 12 -4.97 -10.90 1.47
N GLN A 13 -6.20 -11.41 1.50
CA GLN A 13 -7.39 -10.57 1.44
C GLN A 13 -7.63 -9.79 2.74
N SER A 14 -7.54 -10.43 3.91
CA SER A 14 -7.75 -9.74 5.20
C SER A 14 -6.68 -8.67 5.44
N PHE A 15 -5.44 -8.91 4.99
CA PHE A 15 -4.36 -7.94 5.10
C PHE A 15 -4.53 -6.75 4.14
N ILE A 16 -4.87 -6.99 2.88
CA ILE A 16 -5.07 -5.90 1.91
C ILE A 16 -6.34 -5.09 2.24
N ALA A 17 -7.43 -5.77 2.63
CA ALA A 17 -8.73 -5.13 2.88
C ALA A 17 -8.75 -4.29 4.18
N SER A 18 -7.88 -4.58 5.14
CA SER A 18 -7.69 -3.76 6.36
C SER A 18 -6.89 -2.49 6.04
N ALA A 19 -7.49 -1.62 5.24
CA ALA A 19 -6.89 -0.37 4.77
C ALA A 19 -7.89 0.77 4.93
N ARG A 20 -7.44 1.91 5.48
CA ARG A 20 -8.27 3.12 5.61
C ARG A 20 -7.94 4.16 4.54
N ARG A 21 -6.74 4.11 3.97
CA ARG A 21 -6.24 5.05 2.94
C ARG A 21 -5.68 4.29 1.75
N THR A 22 -5.63 4.94 0.58
CA THR A 22 -5.00 4.41 -0.65
C THR A 22 -3.58 3.90 -0.40
N ARG A 23 -2.80 4.62 0.42
CA ARG A 23 -1.48 4.19 0.86
C ARG A 23 -1.50 2.83 1.55
N ASP A 24 -2.41 2.63 2.50
CA ASP A 24 -2.45 1.39 3.28
C ASP A 24 -2.77 0.19 2.37
N LEU A 25 -3.67 0.40 1.40
CA LEU A 25 -4.06 -0.59 0.39
C LEU A 25 -2.88 -0.93 -0.53
N TRP A 26 -2.24 0.09 -1.10
CA TRP A 26 -1.08 -0.07 -1.97
C TRP A 26 0.07 -0.76 -1.24
N PHE A 27 0.39 -0.30 -0.02
CA PHE A 27 1.47 -0.87 0.77
C PHE A 27 1.19 -2.34 1.10
N GLY A 28 -0.06 -2.68 1.44
CA GLY A 28 -0.43 -4.06 1.73
C GLY A 28 -0.17 -4.99 0.54
N SER A 29 -0.55 -4.58 -0.67
CA SER A 29 -0.29 -5.34 -1.88
C SER A 29 1.21 -5.41 -2.21
N GLN A 30 1.92 -4.29 -2.11
CA GLN A 30 3.35 -4.23 -2.42
C GLN A 30 4.18 -5.04 -1.41
N LEU A 31 3.83 -5.03 -0.12
CA LEU A 31 4.52 -5.82 0.90
C LEU A 31 4.44 -7.32 0.54
N LEU A 32 3.26 -7.83 0.22
CA LEU A 32 3.10 -9.24 -0.17
C LEU A 32 3.91 -9.60 -1.41
N SER A 33 3.97 -8.68 -2.39
CA SER A 33 4.83 -8.83 -3.58
C SER A 33 6.30 -8.90 -3.21
N GLU A 34 6.79 -8.00 -2.35
CA GLU A 34 8.19 -7.96 -1.90
C GLU A 34 8.59 -9.19 -1.08
N LEU A 35 7.70 -9.69 -0.21
CA LEU A 35 7.93 -10.93 0.53
C LEU A 35 7.95 -12.16 -0.41
N SER A 36 7.08 -12.16 -1.41
CA SER A 36 7.02 -13.23 -2.41
C SER A 36 8.23 -13.20 -3.35
N LYS A 37 8.78 -12.02 -3.67
CA LYS A 37 10.08 -11.89 -4.35
C LYS A 37 11.21 -12.47 -3.51
N ALA A 38 11.29 -12.15 -2.22
CA ALA A 38 12.33 -12.69 -1.34
C ALA A 38 12.29 -14.24 -1.31
N ALA A 39 11.09 -14.80 -1.20
CA ALA A 39 10.89 -16.25 -1.27
C ALA A 39 11.30 -16.85 -2.63
N ALA A 40 10.84 -16.26 -3.74
CA ALA A 40 11.17 -16.72 -5.08
C ALA A 40 12.67 -16.59 -5.37
N ARG A 41 13.31 -15.51 -4.90
CA ARG A 41 14.74 -15.27 -5.03
C ARG A 41 15.53 -16.36 -4.32
N ARG A 42 15.16 -16.69 -3.08
CA ARG A 42 15.84 -17.73 -2.32
C ARG A 42 15.80 -19.08 -3.05
N ILE A 43 14.68 -19.43 -3.68
CA ILE A 43 14.55 -20.65 -4.49
C ILE A 43 15.42 -20.56 -5.77
N ALA A 44 15.47 -19.39 -6.39
CA ALA A 44 16.19 -19.12 -7.63
C ALA A 44 17.72 -18.95 -7.47
N ASP A 45 18.22 -18.74 -6.25
CA ASP A 45 19.66 -18.54 -5.98
C ASP A 45 20.53 -19.70 -6.48
N ALA A 46 20.02 -20.93 -6.41
CA ALA A 46 20.71 -22.11 -6.92
C ALA A 46 20.61 -22.22 -8.45
N ASP A 47 19.41 -21.97 -8.99
CA ASP A 47 19.15 -21.91 -10.43
C ASP A 47 17.83 -21.18 -10.67
N LEU A 48 17.88 -20.11 -11.48
CA LEU A 48 16.72 -19.32 -11.87
C LEU A 48 15.66 -20.17 -12.58
N HIS A 49 16.08 -21.18 -13.34
CA HIS A 49 15.18 -22.04 -14.09
C HIS A 49 14.35 -22.95 -13.18
N ARG A 50 14.65 -23.08 -11.89
CA ARG A 50 13.78 -23.78 -10.94
C ARG A 50 12.40 -23.16 -10.88
N LEU A 51 12.29 -21.83 -11.02
CA LEU A 51 11.02 -21.15 -10.94
C LEU A 51 10.12 -21.46 -12.15
N ILE A 52 8.89 -21.86 -11.85
CA ILE A 52 7.81 -22.07 -12.85
C ILE A 52 6.84 -20.90 -12.81
N PHE A 53 6.50 -20.42 -11.63
CA PHE A 53 5.63 -19.27 -11.39
C PHE A 53 6.06 -18.59 -10.08
N PRO A 54 6.44 -17.30 -10.04
CA PRO A 54 6.69 -16.45 -11.21
C PRO A 54 7.79 -17.03 -12.11
N ALA A 55 7.95 -16.53 -13.34
CA ALA A 55 8.98 -16.98 -14.27
C ALA A 55 9.87 -15.82 -14.75
N PRO A 56 10.63 -15.17 -13.85
CA PRO A 56 11.51 -14.05 -14.19
C PRO A 56 12.58 -14.44 -15.21
N GLU A 57 13.01 -13.49 -16.04
CA GLU A 57 14.08 -13.69 -17.02
C GLU A 57 15.47 -13.55 -16.39
N THR A 58 15.59 -12.77 -15.30
CA THR A 58 16.84 -12.55 -14.58
C THR A 58 16.61 -12.52 -13.08
N LEU A 59 17.64 -12.87 -12.29
CA LEU A 59 17.61 -12.73 -10.83
C LEU A 59 17.40 -11.27 -10.37
N ALA A 60 17.84 -10.30 -11.18
CA ALA A 60 17.66 -8.87 -10.91
C ALA A 60 16.17 -8.47 -10.82
N MET A 61 15.29 -9.16 -11.54
CA MET A 61 13.84 -8.93 -11.45
C MET A 61 13.24 -9.35 -10.10
N LEU A 62 13.96 -10.12 -9.29
CA LEU A 62 13.54 -10.52 -7.95
C LEU A 62 14.20 -9.68 -6.85
N GLU A 63 15.05 -8.71 -7.21
CA GLU A 63 15.64 -7.80 -6.23
C GLU A 63 14.56 -6.93 -5.56
N PRO A 64 14.80 -6.47 -4.31
CA PRO A 64 13.95 -5.51 -3.63
C PRO A 64 13.56 -4.31 -4.50
N SER A 65 12.28 -3.92 -4.48
CA SER A 65 11.74 -2.78 -5.23
C SER A 65 11.88 -2.82 -6.76
N SER A 66 12.25 -3.97 -7.33
CA SER A 66 12.15 -4.23 -8.78
C SER A 66 10.71 -4.08 -9.29
N SER A 67 10.54 -3.91 -10.60
CA SER A 67 9.22 -3.69 -11.21
C SER A 67 8.32 -4.94 -11.26
N LEU A 68 8.91 -6.14 -11.25
CA LEU A 68 8.18 -7.40 -11.29
C LEU A 68 7.21 -7.48 -10.10
N ASN A 69 5.96 -7.84 -10.33
CA ASN A 69 5.04 -8.13 -9.24
C ASN A 69 4.92 -9.64 -9.06
N VAL A 70 5.20 -10.12 -7.85
CA VAL A 70 5.15 -11.56 -7.56
C VAL A 70 3.91 -11.87 -6.74
N ALA A 71 3.08 -12.77 -7.27
CA ALA A 71 1.91 -13.24 -6.56
C ALA A 71 2.31 -14.04 -5.31
N ASN A 72 1.36 -14.20 -4.38
CA ASN A 72 1.55 -14.88 -3.09
C ASN A 72 1.74 -16.41 -3.19
N LYS A 73 2.03 -16.91 -4.39
CA LYS A 73 2.15 -18.31 -4.72
C LYS A 73 3.36 -18.50 -5.61
N ILE A 74 4.26 -19.40 -5.21
CA ILE A 74 5.49 -19.68 -5.94
C ILE A 74 5.56 -21.17 -6.22
N VAL A 75 5.70 -21.54 -7.49
CA VAL A 75 5.83 -22.92 -7.96
C VAL A 75 7.22 -23.10 -8.55
N ALA A 76 7.92 -24.16 -8.16
CA ALA A 76 9.25 -24.48 -8.66
C ALA A 76 9.39 -25.98 -8.99
N SER A 77 10.27 -26.30 -9.95
CA SER A 77 10.83 -27.63 -10.16
C SER A 77 12.20 -27.66 -9.51
N ILE A 78 12.43 -28.64 -8.65
CA ILE A 78 13.71 -28.88 -8.00
C ILE A 78 14.23 -30.19 -8.56
N ASP A 79 15.13 -30.10 -9.54
CA ASP A 79 15.59 -31.26 -10.30
C ASP A 79 16.81 -31.97 -9.68
N ASP A 80 17.34 -31.42 -8.59
CA ASP A 80 18.42 -32.00 -7.80
C ASP A 80 17.97 -33.29 -7.09
N ASP A 81 18.92 -34.20 -6.83
CA ASP A 81 18.69 -35.37 -5.98
C ASP A 81 18.66 -34.97 -4.50
N LEU A 82 17.64 -34.21 -4.10
CA LEU A 82 17.47 -33.75 -2.73
C LEU A 82 16.84 -34.83 -1.84
N SER A 83 17.33 -34.92 -0.61
CA SER A 83 16.68 -35.63 0.48
C SER A 83 15.51 -34.83 1.04
N MET A 84 14.68 -35.48 1.87
CA MET A 84 13.63 -34.76 2.61
C MET A 84 14.20 -33.70 3.56
N GLN A 85 15.40 -33.91 4.10
CA GLN A 85 16.07 -32.94 4.96
C GLN A 85 16.46 -31.69 4.17
N ASP A 86 16.99 -31.85 2.95
CA ASP A 86 17.36 -30.71 2.11
C ASP A 86 16.13 -29.87 1.71
N LEU A 87 14.97 -30.50 1.51
CA LEU A 87 13.71 -29.80 1.26
C LEU A 87 13.21 -29.02 2.48
N ASP A 88 13.36 -29.58 3.69
CA ASP A 88 13.01 -28.90 4.94
C ASP A 88 13.94 -27.71 5.20
N GLU A 89 15.24 -27.88 4.95
CA GLU A 89 16.23 -26.81 4.98
C GLU A 89 15.91 -25.71 3.95
N LEU A 90 15.52 -26.07 2.73
CA LEU A 90 15.06 -25.10 1.73
C LEU A 90 13.81 -24.36 2.21
N GLY A 91 12.81 -25.08 2.73
CA GLY A 91 11.60 -24.49 3.29
C GLY A 91 11.89 -23.50 4.43
N THR A 92 12.85 -23.82 5.29
CA THR A 92 13.32 -22.97 6.37
C THR A 92 14.06 -21.73 5.84
N GLN A 93 14.96 -21.91 4.87
CA GLN A 93 15.69 -20.80 4.25
C GLN A 93 14.77 -19.83 3.52
N VAL A 94 13.72 -20.34 2.87
CA VAL A 94 12.69 -19.50 2.24
C VAL A 94 11.93 -18.67 3.27
N LYS A 95 11.53 -19.27 4.40
CA LYS A 95 10.90 -18.53 5.51
C LYS A 95 11.84 -17.46 6.06
N GLN A 96 13.10 -17.79 6.28
CA GLN A 96 14.10 -16.84 6.76
C GLN A 96 14.25 -15.65 5.80
N ALA A 97 14.29 -15.88 4.49
CA ALA A 97 14.37 -14.81 3.50
C ALA A 97 13.13 -13.89 3.52
N ILE A 98 11.94 -14.45 3.76
CA ILE A 98 10.70 -13.67 3.96
C ILE A 98 10.83 -12.81 5.22
N ASP A 99 11.25 -13.40 6.33
CA ASP A 99 11.35 -12.72 7.63
C ASP A 99 12.39 -11.61 7.61
N ASP A 100 13.56 -11.88 7.03
CA ASP A 100 14.63 -10.90 6.85
C ASP A 100 14.11 -9.68 6.06
N ARG A 101 13.35 -9.91 4.98
CA ARG A 101 12.78 -8.83 4.18
C ARG A 101 11.70 -8.07 4.95
N LEU A 102 10.85 -8.75 5.71
CA LEU A 102 9.83 -8.12 6.55
C LEU A 102 10.47 -7.25 7.63
N HIS A 103 11.49 -7.78 8.32
CA HIS A 103 12.24 -7.09 9.37
C HIS A 103 12.99 -5.89 8.83
N GLU A 104 13.57 -5.98 7.63
CA GLU A 104 14.21 -4.85 6.96
C GLU A 104 13.23 -3.70 6.71
N ILE A 105 12.00 -4.00 6.28
CA ILE A 105 10.94 -3.00 6.05
C ILE A 105 10.41 -2.44 7.38
N ARG A 106 10.24 -3.29 8.40
CA ARG A 106 9.86 -2.91 9.76
C ARG A 106 10.89 -1.96 10.38
N ASP A 107 12.17 -2.28 10.28
CA ASP A 107 13.23 -1.50 10.90
C ASP A 107 13.36 -0.11 10.23
N ARG A 108 13.11 -0.02 8.92
CA ARG A 108 12.94 1.29 8.25
C ARG A 108 11.75 2.08 8.79
N MET A 109 10.62 1.43 9.05
CA MET A 109 9.48 2.08 9.68
C MET A 109 9.87 2.63 11.06
N TYR A 110 10.59 1.87 11.88
CA TYR A 110 11.09 2.34 13.17
C TYR A 110 12.07 3.50 13.06
N GLN A 111 12.93 3.53 12.05
CA GLN A 111 13.80 4.70 11.78
C GLN A 111 12.97 5.94 11.44
N ALA A 112 11.91 5.78 10.63
CA ALA A 112 11.04 6.89 10.20
C ALA A 112 10.13 7.43 11.32
N VAL A 113 9.72 6.58 12.26
CA VAL A 113 8.83 6.94 13.38
C VAL A 113 9.62 7.36 14.63
N GLY A 114 10.81 6.78 14.81
CA GLY A 114 11.65 6.88 16.00
C GLY A 114 11.28 5.83 17.06
N THR A 115 12.27 5.04 17.45
CA THR A 115 12.14 3.84 18.30
C THR A 115 11.57 4.08 19.70
N GLY A 116 11.70 5.30 20.24
CA GLY A 116 11.20 5.64 21.58
C GLY A 116 9.75 6.11 21.66
N ARG A 117 8.97 5.99 20.57
CA ARG A 117 7.61 6.56 20.49
C ARG A 117 6.49 5.52 20.41
N LEU A 118 6.81 4.23 20.48
CA LEU A 118 5.85 3.13 20.42
C LEU A 118 6.30 1.96 21.29
N ASP A 119 5.36 1.07 21.61
CA ASP A 119 5.63 -0.19 22.27
C ASP A 119 6.21 -1.19 21.27
N ARG A 120 7.54 -1.21 21.18
CA ARG A 120 8.26 -1.97 20.15
C ARG A 120 8.09 -3.47 20.33
N GLU A 121 8.05 -3.96 21.55
CA GLU A 121 7.94 -5.39 21.83
C GLU A 121 6.61 -5.94 21.28
N ILE A 122 5.50 -5.26 21.59
CA ILE A 122 4.19 -5.64 21.05
C ILE A 122 4.15 -5.47 19.52
N ALA A 123 4.73 -4.39 19.00
CA ALA A 123 4.76 -4.16 17.56
C ALA A 123 5.55 -5.25 16.81
N ASP A 124 6.70 -5.69 17.34
CA ASP A 124 7.50 -6.77 16.77
C ASP A 124 6.70 -8.08 16.79
N GLN A 125 6.08 -8.43 17.91
CA GLN A 125 5.24 -9.64 18.02
C GLN A 125 4.07 -9.64 17.02
N GLN A 126 3.37 -8.51 16.88
CA GLN A 126 2.26 -8.38 15.92
C GLN A 126 2.72 -8.46 14.45
N ILE A 127 3.89 -7.90 14.14
CA ILE A 127 4.45 -7.94 12.78
C ILE A 127 5.00 -9.32 12.45
N ASP A 128 5.62 -10.01 13.41
CA ASP A 128 6.17 -11.35 13.20
C ASP A 128 5.07 -12.41 12.99
N ASP A 129 3.90 -12.21 13.61
CA ASP A 129 2.70 -13.06 13.39
C ASP A 129 1.94 -12.73 12.10
N LEU A 130 2.28 -11.62 11.42
CA LEU A 130 1.54 -11.12 10.27
C LEU A 130 1.50 -12.10 9.09
N VAL A 131 2.60 -12.82 8.87
CA VAL A 131 2.82 -13.58 7.63
C VAL A 131 2.57 -15.07 7.85
N GLU A 132 1.46 -15.56 7.32
CA GLU A 132 1.20 -16.98 7.14
C GLU A 132 2.12 -17.54 6.04
N TYR A 133 2.91 -18.54 6.38
CA TYR A 133 3.79 -19.24 5.45
C TYR A 133 3.45 -20.72 5.40
N SER A 134 3.35 -21.28 4.20
CA SER A 134 3.16 -22.72 4.00
C SER A 134 3.88 -23.16 2.75
N TRP A 135 4.51 -24.33 2.80
CA TRP A 135 5.12 -24.97 1.65
C TRP A 135 4.76 -26.45 1.58
N VAL A 136 4.79 -27.02 0.37
CA VAL A 136 4.62 -28.46 0.13
C VAL A 136 5.54 -28.89 -1.01
N ALA A 137 5.96 -30.15 -0.99
CA ALA A 137 6.73 -30.77 -2.06
C ALA A 137 6.10 -32.11 -2.48
N VAL A 138 6.09 -32.41 -3.77
CA VAL A 138 5.60 -33.67 -4.33
C VAL A 138 6.68 -34.26 -5.25
N PRO A 139 7.09 -35.52 -5.08
CA PRO A 139 8.09 -36.14 -5.94
C PRO A 139 7.57 -36.29 -7.37
N VAL A 140 8.47 -36.08 -8.34
CA VAL A 140 8.22 -36.27 -9.76
C VAL A 140 8.89 -37.58 -10.17
N GLU A 141 8.09 -38.62 -10.37
CA GLU A 141 8.58 -39.89 -10.89
C GLU A 141 8.90 -39.79 -12.39
N ASN A 142 9.85 -40.60 -12.86
CA ASN A 142 10.20 -40.68 -14.28
C ASN A 142 8.96 -41.00 -15.13
N GLY A 143 8.64 -40.14 -16.09
CA GLY A 143 7.50 -40.29 -16.99
C GLY A 143 6.15 -39.83 -16.41
N ALA A 144 6.11 -39.32 -15.17
CA ALA A 144 4.88 -38.75 -14.61
C ALA A 144 4.47 -37.47 -15.37
N ALA A 145 3.20 -37.36 -15.72
CA ALA A 145 2.69 -36.17 -16.38
C ALA A 145 2.73 -34.96 -15.44
N TYR A 146 3.41 -33.89 -15.86
CA TYR A 146 3.50 -32.63 -15.10
C TYR A 146 2.15 -32.13 -14.58
N ALA A 147 1.11 -32.17 -15.41
CA ALA A 147 -0.24 -31.75 -15.02
C ALA A 147 -0.84 -32.56 -13.85
N GLU A 148 -0.54 -33.85 -13.76
CA GLU A 148 -1.01 -34.70 -12.67
C GLU A 148 -0.30 -34.33 -11.36
N ARG A 149 1.04 -34.24 -11.40
CA ARG A 149 1.84 -33.87 -10.23
C ARG A 149 1.53 -32.45 -9.75
N ARG A 150 1.27 -31.51 -10.67
CA ARG A 150 0.78 -30.17 -10.33
C ARG A 150 -0.58 -30.22 -9.62
N ARG A 151 -1.55 -31.00 -10.11
CA ARG A 151 -2.86 -31.16 -9.43
C ARG A 151 -2.70 -31.75 -8.03
N GLN A 152 -1.82 -32.73 -7.87
CA GLN A 152 -1.51 -33.31 -6.57
C GLN A 152 -0.87 -32.27 -5.63
N LEU A 153 0.11 -31.51 -6.11
CA LEU A 153 0.77 -30.42 -5.37
C LEU A 153 -0.23 -29.38 -4.84
N GLU A 154 -1.18 -28.96 -5.69
CA GLU A 154 -2.24 -28.02 -5.33
C GLU A 154 -3.18 -28.60 -4.26
N ALA A 155 -3.55 -29.88 -4.39
CA ALA A 155 -4.41 -30.56 -3.43
C ALA A 155 -3.74 -30.68 -2.05
N VAL A 156 -2.44 -31.01 -2.01
CA VAL A 156 -1.67 -31.10 -0.76
C VAL A 156 -1.51 -29.71 -0.14
N MET A 157 -1.24 -28.66 -0.92
CA MET A 157 -1.20 -27.29 -0.41
C MET A 157 -2.55 -26.85 0.17
N ALA A 158 -3.66 -27.17 -0.51
CA ALA A 158 -5.00 -26.89 0.01
C ALA A 158 -5.25 -27.61 1.35
N ALA A 159 -4.84 -28.87 1.46
CA ALA A 159 -4.92 -29.61 2.72
C ALA A 159 -4.07 -28.96 3.82
N ARG A 160 -2.82 -28.57 3.52
CA ARG A 160 -1.92 -27.91 4.48
C ARG A 160 -2.48 -26.60 5.01
N LYS A 161 -3.11 -25.79 4.16
CA LYS A 161 -3.79 -24.53 4.54
C LYS A 161 -5.02 -24.77 5.43
N ASN A 162 -5.72 -25.88 5.25
CA ASN A 162 -6.87 -26.24 6.09
C ASN A 162 -6.45 -26.77 7.47
N THR A 163 -5.23 -27.30 7.60
CA THR A 163 -4.67 -27.77 8.88
C THR A 163 -3.72 -26.73 9.49
N ARG A 164 -4.04 -25.44 9.36
CA ARG A 164 -3.20 -24.34 9.87
C ARG A 164 -2.92 -24.49 11.37
N ASP A 165 -1.78 -23.95 11.79
CA ASP A 165 -1.40 -23.94 13.20
C ASP A 165 -2.18 -22.82 13.91
N PHE A 166 -2.93 -23.17 14.95
CA PHE A 166 -3.69 -22.23 15.77
C PHE A 166 -2.91 -21.91 17.04
N LEU A 167 -1.72 -21.30 16.86
CA LEU A 167 -0.88 -20.94 17.99
C LEU A 167 -1.48 -19.73 18.74
N PRO A 168 -1.41 -19.72 20.08
CA PRO A 168 -1.80 -18.54 20.84
C PRO A 168 -0.80 -17.40 20.55
N VAL A 169 -1.33 -16.19 20.43
CA VAL A 169 -0.51 -14.99 20.28
C VAL A 169 0.27 -14.69 21.56
N ALA A 170 1.46 -14.12 21.42
CA ALA A 170 2.33 -13.76 22.55
C ALA A 170 1.97 -12.40 23.18
N TRP A 171 1.17 -11.59 22.50
CA TRP A 171 0.69 -10.30 23.00
C TRP A 171 -0.75 -10.39 23.51
N GLY A 172 -1.14 -9.44 24.35
CA GLY A 172 -2.50 -9.31 24.83
C GLY A 172 -2.56 -8.34 26.00
N SER A 173 -3.38 -7.30 25.89
CA SER A 173 -3.51 -6.29 26.95
C SER A 173 -4.89 -5.62 26.93
N SER A 174 -5.16 -4.78 27.93
CA SER A 174 -6.36 -3.94 27.98
C SER A 174 -6.27 -2.69 27.08
N ARG A 175 -5.23 -2.56 26.26
CA ARG A 175 -5.10 -1.42 25.35
C ARG A 175 -6.23 -1.40 24.32
N PRO A 176 -6.63 -0.20 23.84
CA PRO A 176 -7.58 -0.09 22.74
C PRO A 176 -7.11 -0.86 21.52
N LYS A 177 -8.06 -1.43 20.78
CA LYS A 177 -7.78 -2.06 19.48
C LYS A 177 -7.54 -1.00 18.40
N SER A 178 -6.88 -1.42 17.34
CA SER A 178 -6.69 -0.66 16.11
C SER A 178 -8.01 -0.07 15.62
N SER A 179 -7.96 1.18 15.17
CA SER A 179 -9.09 1.84 14.49
C SER A 179 -9.20 1.47 13.01
N ILE A 180 -8.32 0.63 12.49
CA ILE A 180 -8.29 0.18 11.09
C ILE A 180 -8.82 -1.25 10.99
N ASP A 181 -8.21 -2.21 11.69
CA ASP A 181 -8.60 -3.62 11.62
C ASP A 181 -9.50 -4.07 12.78
N GLY A 182 -9.49 -3.36 13.92
CA GLY A 182 -10.26 -3.71 15.12
C GLY A 182 -9.81 -4.99 15.84
N GLN A 183 -8.71 -5.62 15.41
CA GLN A 183 -8.23 -6.93 15.88
C GLN A 183 -7.03 -6.77 16.82
N LEU A 184 -6.05 -5.96 16.41
CA LEU A 184 -4.77 -5.85 17.10
C LEU A 184 -4.75 -4.69 18.10
N GLU A 185 -4.08 -4.87 19.23
CA GLU A 185 -3.84 -3.85 20.24
C GLU A 185 -3.03 -2.68 19.66
N SER A 186 -3.38 -1.46 20.08
CA SER A 186 -2.64 -0.25 19.78
C SER A 186 -1.25 -0.27 20.41
N VAL A 187 -0.23 0.05 19.62
CA VAL A 187 1.16 0.13 20.09
C VAL A 187 1.57 1.56 20.46
N LEU A 188 0.67 2.53 20.27
CA LEU A 188 0.92 3.95 20.57
C LEU A 188 0.63 4.27 22.05
N PRO A 189 1.59 4.84 22.79
CA PRO A 189 1.39 5.30 24.16
C PRO A 189 0.26 6.32 24.34
N ASP A 190 -0.43 6.26 25.48
CA ASP A 190 -1.57 7.13 25.81
C ASP A 190 -1.20 8.62 25.93
N ASP A 191 0.04 8.92 26.28
CA ASP A 191 0.55 10.29 26.40
C ASP A 191 0.75 10.98 25.02
N LEU A 192 0.62 10.24 23.92
CA LEU A 192 0.61 10.81 22.58
C LEU A 192 -0.78 11.32 22.16
N TYR A 193 -1.84 10.98 22.88
CA TYR A 193 -3.20 11.35 22.49
C TYR A 193 -3.59 12.75 22.98
N PRO A 194 -4.30 13.54 22.15
CA PRO A 194 -4.77 14.89 22.47
C PRO A 194 -6.05 14.85 23.31
N TRP A 195 -5.99 14.22 24.49
CA TRP A 195 -7.12 14.06 25.39
C TRP A 195 -7.80 15.40 25.72
N LYS A 196 -9.14 15.39 25.81
CA LYS A 196 -9.94 16.59 26.11
C LYS A 196 -9.58 17.26 27.44
N SER A 197 -8.97 16.52 28.37
CA SER A 197 -8.47 17.03 29.66
C SER A 197 -7.25 17.95 29.53
N LEU A 198 -6.57 17.97 28.39
CA LEU A 198 -5.36 18.76 28.18
C LEU A 198 -5.67 20.19 27.68
N PRO A 199 -4.81 21.18 27.99
CA PRO A 199 -4.87 22.51 27.41
C PRO A 199 -4.86 22.48 25.88
N SER A 200 -5.51 23.45 25.23
CA SER A 200 -5.65 23.53 23.77
C SER A 200 -4.31 23.45 23.03
N GLU A 201 -3.29 24.16 23.51
CA GLU A 201 -1.95 24.17 22.94
C GLU A 201 -1.30 22.78 22.97
N GLN A 202 -1.40 22.08 24.10
CA GLN A 202 -0.88 20.71 24.23
C GLN A 202 -1.63 19.72 23.33
N ARG A 203 -2.97 19.85 23.22
CA ARG A 203 -3.77 19.02 22.30
C ARG A 203 -3.35 19.23 20.85
N GLN A 204 -3.09 20.48 20.45
CA GLN A 204 -2.61 20.82 19.11
C GLN A 204 -1.22 20.23 18.86
N ALA A 205 -0.28 20.44 19.79
CA ALA A 205 1.07 19.89 19.69
C ALA A 205 1.07 18.36 19.57
N ARG A 206 0.26 17.65 20.38
CA ARG A 206 0.11 16.20 20.31
C ARG A 206 -0.49 15.75 18.98
N SER A 207 -1.56 16.39 18.51
CA SER A 207 -2.18 16.06 17.22
C SER A 207 -1.21 16.24 16.06
N ARG A 208 -0.45 17.34 16.06
CA ARG A 208 0.59 17.61 15.08
C ARG A 208 1.71 16.57 15.12
N ASN A 209 2.20 16.23 16.31
CA ASN A 209 3.24 15.21 16.47
C ASN A 209 2.74 13.84 15.98
N ARG A 210 1.50 13.46 16.31
CA ARG A 210 0.91 12.21 15.83
C ARG A 210 0.87 12.12 14.31
N TYR A 211 0.39 13.18 13.66
CA TYR A 211 0.35 13.26 12.21
C TYR A 211 1.77 13.26 11.60
N THR A 212 2.71 13.94 12.25
CA THR A 212 4.10 14.04 11.78
C THR A 212 4.82 12.68 11.81
N TYR A 213 4.77 11.99 12.95
CA TYR A 213 5.53 10.74 13.13
C TYR A 213 4.79 9.51 12.60
N PHE A 214 3.47 9.44 12.80
CA PHE A 214 2.68 8.24 12.51
C PHE A 214 1.67 8.42 11.38
N ARG A 215 1.48 9.65 10.86
CA ARG A 215 0.40 9.98 9.90
C ARG A 215 -1.00 9.60 10.42
N ALA A 216 -1.14 9.57 11.75
CA ALA A 216 -2.35 9.19 12.47
C ALA A 216 -3.21 10.41 12.78
N GLY A 217 -4.53 10.24 12.71
CA GLY A 217 -5.50 11.20 13.22
C GLY A 217 -5.46 11.33 14.76
N PRO A 218 -6.22 12.29 15.32
CA PRO A 218 -6.18 12.61 16.76
C PRO A 218 -6.70 11.46 17.64
N VAL A 219 -7.59 10.63 17.11
CA VAL A 219 -8.22 9.51 17.83
C VAL A 219 -7.87 8.14 17.25
N GLU A 220 -7.11 8.08 16.15
CA GLU A 220 -6.76 6.81 15.51
C GLU A 220 -5.83 5.98 16.40
N GLN A 221 -6.27 4.80 16.80
CA GLN A 221 -5.47 3.77 17.44
C GLN A 221 -4.79 2.93 16.36
N LEU A 222 -3.48 2.69 16.47
CA LEU A 222 -2.69 1.98 15.44
C LEU A 222 -1.93 0.82 16.07
N SER A 223 -2.08 -0.36 15.49
CA SER A 223 -1.26 -1.55 15.77
C SER A 223 0.13 -1.43 15.12
N GLY A 224 1.04 -2.37 15.43
CA GLY A 224 2.32 -2.50 14.74
C GLY A 224 2.15 -2.72 13.24
N VAL A 225 1.15 -3.51 12.84
CA VAL A 225 0.79 -3.77 11.44
C VAL A 225 0.24 -2.51 10.76
N ASP A 226 -0.59 -1.73 11.44
CA ASP A 226 -1.08 -0.46 10.90
C ASP A 226 0.06 0.53 10.69
N LEU A 227 0.99 0.62 11.64
CA LEU A 227 2.17 1.48 11.51
C LEU A 227 3.07 1.02 10.36
N LEU A 228 3.24 -0.29 10.19
CA LEU A 228 3.95 -0.86 9.05
C LEU A 228 3.30 -0.41 7.74
N LYS A 229 1.97 -0.51 7.59
CA LYS A 229 1.25 -0.01 6.41
C LYS A 229 1.40 1.49 6.19
N ARG A 230 1.30 2.26 7.28
CA ARG A 230 1.26 3.72 7.22
C ARG A 230 2.63 4.35 6.98
N ARG A 231 3.69 3.74 7.49
CA ARG A 231 5.04 4.34 7.56
C ARG A 231 6.14 3.46 6.98
N GLY A 232 5.85 2.20 6.63
CA GLY A 232 6.78 1.33 5.91
C GLY A 232 7.16 1.92 4.56
N THR A 233 8.40 1.61 4.13
CA THR A 233 8.99 2.01 2.86
C THR A 233 9.81 0.87 2.29
N PHE A 234 9.81 0.69 0.96
CA PHE A 234 10.48 -0.43 0.28
C PHE A 234 11.84 -0.06 -0.31
N ILE A 235 12.03 1.22 -0.66
CA ILE A 235 13.26 1.79 -1.22
C ILE A 235 14.04 2.47 -0.09
N GLN A 236 15.36 2.29 -0.08
CA GLN A 236 16.25 3.08 0.75
C GLN A 236 16.19 4.52 0.25
N GLN A 237 15.52 5.42 0.97
CA GLN A 237 15.57 6.85 0.66
C GLN A 237 17.01 7.34 0.85
N ALA A 238 17.84 7.18 -0.18
CA ALA A 238 19.06 7.94 -0.33
C ALA A 238 18.62 9.37 -0.71
N ASN A 239 18.63 10.27 0.28
CA ASN A 239 18.69 11.72 0.05
C ASN A 239 17.51 12.38 -0.69
N SER A 240 16.27 11.93 -0.52
CA SER A 240 15.16 12.90 -0.53
C SER A 240 15.11 13.58 0.83
N SER A 241 16.16 14.35 1.13
CA SER A 241 16.09 15.40 2.13
C SER A 241 14.84 16.20 1.83
N SER A 242 13.92 16.14 2.77
CA SER A 242 12.83 17.08 2.95
C SER A 242 13.40 18.50 2.78
N THR A 243 13.32 19.04 1.57
CA THR A 243 13.35 20.47 1.35
C THR A 243 12.12 21.04 2.03
N GLY A 244 12.23 21.30 3.34
CA GLY A 244 11.59 22.36 4.13
C GLY A 244 10.13 22.79 3.86
N ARG A 245 9.34 22.06 3.08
CA ARG A 245 7.94 22.36 2.76
C ARG A 245 7.12 21.18 3.29
N GLY A 246 6.47 21.41 4.41
CA GLY A 246 5.70 20.40 5.11
C GLY A 246 4.55 19.83 4.28
N GLY A 247 4.17 18.59 4.57
CA GLY A 247 2.82 18.09 4.32
C GLY A 247 2.55 17.32 3.02
N GLY A 248 3.57 16.93 2.24
CA GLY A 248 3.37 16.10 1.04
C GLY A 248 2.91 14.66 1.38
N THR A 249 1.91 14.13 0.68
CA THR A 249 1.53 12.71 0.69
C THR A 249 2.23 11.97 -0.46
N ASP A 250 2.78 10.79 -0.19
CA ASP A 250 3.40 9.94 -1.23
C ASP A 250 2.35 9.20 -2.08
N PHE A 251 1.06 9.47 -1.88
CA PHE A 251 -0.07 8.79 -2.53
C PHE A 251 -1.20 9.80 -2.76
N LEU A 252 -1.92 9.61 -3.85
CA LEU A 252 -3.13 10.38 -4.13
C LEU A 252 -4.23 9.93 -3.16
N SER A 253 -4.89 10.89 -2.52
CA SER A 253 -6.04 10.58 -1.68
C SER A 253 -7.21 10.08 -2.55
N THR A 254 -8.11 9.28 -1.96
CA THR A 254 -9.35 8.89 -2.65
C THR A 254 -10.19 10.12 -3.04
N SER A 255 -10.12 11.19 -2.23
CA SER A 255 -10.73 12.48 -2.54
C SER A 255 -10.09 13.11 -3.78
N HIS A 256 -8.76 13.08 -3.93
CA HIS A 256 -8.09 13.58 -5.14
C HIS A 256 -8.53 12.80 -6.38
N ILE A 257 -8.58 11.47 -6.30
CA ILE A 257 -9.09 10.62 -7.39
C ILE A 257 -10.54 10.99 -7.74
N ALA A 258 -11.41 11.19 -6.74
CA ALA A 258 -12.79 11.60 -6.95
C ALA A 258 -12.90 12.97 -7.63
N THR A 259 -11.96 13.89 -7.36
CA THR A 259 -11.93 15.21 -7.99
C THR A 259 -11.36 15.23 -9.41
N ALA A 260 -10.78 14.13 -9.90
CA ALA A 260 -10.10 14.09 -11.19
C ALA A 260 -10.91 14.65 -12.39
N PRO A 261 -12.22 14.40 -12.53
CA PRO A 261 -13.02 15.01 -13.60
C PRO A 261 -13.06 16.55 -13.53
N TYR A 262 -13.10 17.10 -12.30
CA TYR A 262 -13.07 18.55 -12.09
C TYR A 262 -11.68 19.13 -12.34
N LEU A 263 -10.61 18.40 -11.97
CA LEU A 263 -9.24 18.80 -12.32
C LEU A 263 -9.03 18.84 -13.83
N HIS A 264 -9.61 17.89 -14.57
CA HIS A 264 -9.57 17.89 -16.03
C HIS A 264 -10.32 19.09 -16.62
N LEU A 265 -11.49 19.45 -16.06
CA LEU A 265 -12.21 20.67 -16.46
C LEU A 265 -11.33 21.92 -16.30
N LEU A 266 -10.58 22.04 -15.19
CA LEU A 266 -9.66 23.18 -14.98
C LEU A 266 -8.54 23.25 -16.01
N GLU A 267 -8.10 22.10 -16.55
CA GLU A 267 -7.08 22.07 -17.61
C GLU A 267 -7.59 22.58 -18.96
N THR A 268 -8.91 22.59 -19.18
CA THR A 268 -9.52 23.12 -20.42
C THR A 268 -9.58 24.64 -20.50
N LEU A 269 -9.31 25.33 -19.39
CA LEU A 269 -9.26 26.79 -19.34
C LEU A 269 -8.12 27.32 -20.22
N SER A 270 -8.29 28.51 -20.81
CA SER A 270 -7.17 29.22 -21.46
C SER A 270 -6.10 29.61 -20.43
N GLU A 271 -4.87 29.90 -20.88
CA GLU A 271 -3.77 30.24 -19.95
C GLU A 271 -4.07 31.48 -19.11
N GLU A 272 -4.69 32.52 -19.68
CA GLU A 272 -5.14 33.70 -18.93
C GLU A 272 -6.19 33.33 -17.88
N GLN A 273 -7.10 32.41 -18.22
CA GLN A 273 -8.13 31.95 -17.29
C GLN A 273 -7.55 31.09 -16.16
N LYS A 274 -6.58 30.22 -16.47
CA LYS A 274 -5.84 29.40 -15.50
C LYS A 274 -5.10 30.28 -14.49
N ASP A 275 -4.48 31.37 -14.94
CA ASP A 275 -3.77 32.29 -14.07
C ASP A 275 -4.69 32.95 -13.04
N GLU A 276 -5.87 33.42 -13.45
CA GLU A 276 -6.85 33.98 -12.51
C GLU A 276 -7.47 32.90 -11.63
N ALA A 277 -7.77 31.71 -12.16
CA ALA A 277 -8.24 30.58 -11.35
C ALA A 277 -7.22 30.21 -10.26
N ARG A 278 -5.93 30.20 -10.61
CA ARG A 278 -4.82 29.92 -9.66
C ARG A 278 -4.75 31.00 -8.58
N ARG A 279 -4.94 32.28 -8.93
CA ARG A 279 -5.03 33.37 -7.93
C ARG A 279 -6.25 33.17 -7.00
N GLY A 280 -7.40 32.81 -7.55
CA GLY A 280 -8.60 32.47 -6.77
C GLY A 280 -8.38 31.31 -5.80
N TRP A 281 -7.78 30.23 -6.29
CA TRP A 281 -7.42 29.06 -5.50
C TRP A 281 -6.40 29.39 -4.39
N GLY A 282 -5.37 30.18 -4.71
CA GLY A 282 -4.39 30.65 -3.73
C GLY A 282 -5.03 31.43 -2.58
N ARG A 283 -5.95 32.36 -2.89
CA ARG A 283 -6.72 33.10 -1.88
C ARG A 283 -7.52 32.16 -0.96
N TYR A 284 -8.20 31.17 -1.54
CA TYR A 284 -8.93 30.16 -0.77
C TYR A 284 -8.01 29.39 0.18
N ILE A 285 -6.90 28.87 -0.32
CA ILE A 285 -5.92 28.11 0.47
C ILE A 285 -5.34 28.96 1.61
N ASP A 286 -5.05 30.24 1.38
CA ASP A 286 -4.53 31.13 2.42
C ASP A 286 -5.53 31.33 3.57
N HIS A 287 -6.82 31.47 3.25
CA HIS A 287 -7.88 31.51 4.26
C HIS A 287 -7.99 30.19 5.04
N VAL A 288 -7.89 29.04 4.37
CA VAL A 288 -7.85 27.74 5.04
C VAL A 288 -6.68 27.67 6.02
N LYS A 289 -5.47 28.07 5.60
CA LYS A 289 -4.26 28.03 6.45
C LYS A 289 -4.39 28.90 7.70
N LYS A 290 -5.09 30.04 7.61
CA LYS A 290 -5.32 30.95 8.73
C LYS A 290 -6.32 30.36 9.74
N VAL A 291 -7.42 29.76 9.27
CA VAL A 291 -8.48 29.19 10.12
C VAL A 291 -8.08 27.83 10.71
N ALA A 292 -7.56 26.93 9.86
CA ALA A 292 -7.34 25.52 10.18
C ALA A 292 -5.87 25.16 10.43
N GLY A 293 -4.93 26.06 10.15
CA GLY A 293 -3.50 25.77 10.17
C GLY A 293 -2.98 25.27 8.81
N SER A 294 -1.66 25.37 8.60
CA SER A 294 -1.05 24.93 7.33
C SER A 294 -1.03 23.42 7.17
N GLU A 295 -1.04 22.69 8.28
CA GLU A 295 -1.10 21.25 8.38
C GLU A 295 -2.45 20.65 7.94
N ALA A 296 -3.51 21.46 7.89
CA ALA A 296 -4.83 21.02 7.42
C ALA A 296 -4.93 21.01 5.88
N VAL A 297 -3.98 21.65 5.19
CA VAL A 297 -3.90 21.67 3.73
C VAL A 297 -2.99 20.54 3.26
N GLU A 298 -3.57 19.59 2.53
CA GLU A 298 -2.83 18.44 2.01
C GLU A 298 -2.16 18.77 0.67
N SER A 299 -0.94 18.28 0.46
CA SER A 299 -0.20 18.44 -0.79
C SER A 299 0.32 17.11 -1.29
N ILE A 300 0.61 17.01 -2.57
CA ILE A 300 1.06 15.79 -3.25
C ILE A 300 2.58 15.80 -3.29
N GLY A 301 3.19 14.84 -2.61
CA GLY A 301 4.63 14.62 -2.52
C GLY A 301 5.19 13.59 -3.49
N ILE A 302 4.36 13.05 -4.39
CA ILE A 302 4.74 11.98 -5.33
C ILE A 302 5.79 12.48 -6.33
N GLU A 303 6.93 11.78 -6.40
CA GLU A 303 7.97 12.04 -7.41
C GLU A 303 7.42 11.79 -8.82
N GLY A 304 7.71 12.69 -9.76
CA GLY A 304 7.20 12.61 -11.13
C GLY A 304 5.71 12.98 -11.29
N TYR A 305 5.00 13.36 -10.22
CA TYR A 305 3.64 13.88 -10.34
C TYR A 305 3.64 15.23 -11.08
N GLU A 306 2.90 15.27 -12.19
CA GLU A 306 2.63 16.48 -12.97
C GLU A 306 1.67 17.38 -12.20
N ALA A 307 2.13 18.56 -11.83
CA ALA A 307 1.32 19.55 -11.12
C ALA A 307 0.16 20.03 -12.00
N ASN A 308 -1.02 20.17 -11.41
CA ASN A 308 -2.18 20.74 -12.08
C ASN A 308 -1.96 22.24 -12.33
N ALA A 309 -2.41 22.76 -13.47
CA ALA A 309 -2.16 24.16 -13.83
C ALA A 309 -2.77 25.17 -12.84
N VAL A 310 -3.85 24.82 -12.14
CA VAL A 310 -4.55 25.69 -11.19
C VAL A 310 -4.22 25.31 -9.74
N LEU A 311 -4.27 24.03 -9.40
CA LEU A 311 -4.04 23.53 -8.05
C LEU A 311 -2.58 23.32 -7.71
N ASP A 312 -1.67 23.38 -8.69
CA ASP A 312 -0.27 23.01 -8.54
C ASP A 312 -0.15 21.60 -7.93
N ARG A 313 0.44 21.47 -6.75
CA ARG A 313 0.59 20.20 -6.02
C ARG A 313 -0.35 20.07 -4.83
N TYR A 314 -1.43 20.84 -4.75
CA TYR A 314 -2.44 20.66 -3.70
C TYR A 314 -3.30 19.41 -3.97
N ASP A 315 -3.56 18.61 -2.93
CA ASP A 315 -4.44 17.45 -3.03
C ASP A 315 -5.89 17.89 -3.31
N GLY A 316 -6.65 17.09 -4.06
CA GLY A 316 -8.02 17.43 -4.45
C GLY A 316 -8.99 17.34 -3.27
N GLY A 317 -8.60 16.65 -2.20
CA GLY A 317 -9.27 16.66 -0.91
C GLY A 317 -9.45 18.05 -0.31
N ASN A 318 -8.63 19.04 -0.73
CA ASN A 318 -8.76 20.42 -0.29
C ASN A 318 -10.03 21.11 -0.83
N PHE A 319 -10.77 20.52 -1.77
CA PHE A 319 -12.08 21.04 -2.17
C PHE A 319 -13.19 20.78 -1.13
N PHE A 320 -13.00 19.80 -0.24
CA PHE A 320 -14.02 19.35 0.71
C PHE A 320 -13.77 20.00 2.08
N LEU A 321 -14.42 21.14 2.30
CA LEU A 321 -14.21 21.95 3.50
C LEU A 321 -14.54 21.16 4.79
N GLU A 322 -15.53 20.29 4.76
CA GLU A 322 -15.94 19.46 5.91
C GLU A 322 -14.78 18.58 6.40
N ARG A 323 -14.00 17.99 5.48
CA ARG A 323 -12.82 17.18 5.78
C ARG A 323 -11.71 18.00 6.44
N ILE A 324 -11.49 19.21 5.92
CA ILE A 324 -10.50 20.14 6.47
C ILE A 324 -10.89 20.50 7.91
N LEU A 325 -12.17 20.79 8.14
CA LEU A 325 -12.70 21.23 9.43
C LEU A 325 -12.78 20.11 10.48
N GLU A 326 -13.06 18.87 10.09
CA GLU A 326 -12.98 17.71 10.99
C GLU A 326 -11.54 17.45 11.46
N SER A 327 -10.58 17.71 10.58
CA SER A 327 -9.14 17.53 10.84
C SER A 327 -8.52 18.72 11.58
N ALA A 328 -9.13 19.90 11.44
CA ALA A 328 -8.69 21.14 12.06
C ALA A 328 -9.16 21.22 13.51
N ILE A 329 -8.21 21.40 14.43
CA ILE A 329 -8.55 21.87 15.78
C ILE A 329 -8.68 23.39 15.65
N PRO A 330 -9.87 23.99 15.87
CA PRO A 330 -10.03 25.43 15.74
C PRO A 330 -8.95 26.14 16.55
N LYS A 331 -8.14 26.99 15.91
CA LYS A 331 -7.38 27.98 16.66
C LYS A 331 -8.43 28.83 17.35
N GLY A 332 -8.44 28.80 18.69
CA GLY A 332 -9.32 29.68 19.46
C GLY A 332 -9.10 31.09 18.96
N SER A 333 -10.12 31.67 18.32
CA SER A 333 -10.11 33.05 17.86
C SER A 333 -10.15 33.95 19.10
N ALA A 334 -9.00 34.15 19.73
CA ALA A 334 -8.75 35.34 20.51
C ALA A 334 -8.29 36.42 19.51
N ASN A 335 -9.27 37.17 19.02
CA ASN A 335 -9.16 38.40 18.20
C ASN A 335 -9.05 38.21 16.66
N GLY A 336 -10.17 38.40 15.94
CA GLY A 336 -10.16 39.05 14.62
C GLY A 336 -10.58 38.25 13.37
N GLU A 337 -11.88 38.30 13.05
CA GLU A 337 -12.53 38.40 11.72
C GLU A 337 -12.45 37.32 10.63
N GLU A 338 -11.46 36.43 10.54
CA GLU A 338 -11.55 35.35 9.53
C GLU A 338 -12.43 34.19 10.01
N SER A 339 -13.67 34.19 9.52
CA SER A 339 -14.71 33.21 9.82
C SER A 339 -14.67 32.06 8.81
N LEU A 340 -15.22 30.91 9.21
CA LEU A 340 -15.58 29.80 8.33
C LEU A 340 -16.35 30.27 7.08
N SER A 341 -17.16 31.32 7.24
CA SER A 341 -17.89 31.96 6.14
C SER A 341 -16.98 32.62 5.11
N THR A 342 -15.82 33.16 5.52
CA THR A 342 -14.83 33.74 4.60
C THR A 342 -14.17 32.66 3.74
N VAL A 343 -13.85 31.51 4.35
CA VAL A 343 -13.31 30.34 3.63
C VAL A 343 -14.31 29.82 2.62
N GLN A 344 -15.58 29.66 3.03
CA GLN A 344 -16.68 29.26 2.13
C GLN A 344 -16.86 30.26 0.99
N GLN A 345 -16.89 31.56 1.28
CA GLN A 345 -17.06 32.58 0.26
C GLN A 345 -15.89 32.59 -0.76
N ALA A 346 -14.66 32.38 -0.30
CA ALA A 346 -13.49 32.30 -1.18
C ALA A 346 -13.58 31.09 -2.12
N LEU A 347 -14.02 29.94 -1.62
CA LEU A 347 -14.24 28.74 -2.43
C LEU A 347 -15.39 28.92 -3.44
N GLU A 348 -16.51 29.52 -3.00
CA GLU A 348 -17.62 29.86 -3.89
C GLU A 348 -17.24 30.84 -4.98
N ASN A 349 -16.39 31.83 -4.67
CA ASN A 349 -15.88 32.78 -5.67
C ASN A 349 -14.98 32.08 -6.70
N PHE A 350 -14.15 31.13 -6.26
CA PHE A 350 -13.38 30.28 -7.17
C PHE A 350 -14.30 29.47 -8.09
N TYR A 351 -15.33 28.83 -7.54
CA TYR A 351 -16.30 28.08 -8.34
C TYR A 351 -17.06 28.96 -9.33
N ARG A 352 -17.53 30.14 -8.90
CA ARG A 352 -18.25 31.08 -9.77
C ARG A 352 -17.39 31.50 -10.97
N TYR A 353 -16.12 31.77 -10.73
CA TYR A 353 -15.17 32.12 -11.79
C TYR A 353 -14.99 30.98 -12.80
N VAL A 354 -14.84 29.74 -12.33
CA VAL A 354 -14.72 28.56 -13.21
C VAL A 354 -16.03 28.33 -13.99
N ASP A 355 -17.18 28.51 -13.35
CA ASP A 355 -18.49 28.41 -14.01
C ASP A 355 -18.63 29.44 -15.13
N GLU A 356 -18.24 30.69 -14.89
CA GLU A 356 -18.25 31.77 -15.89
C GLU A 356 -17.32 31.48 -17.08
N CYS A 357 -16.16 30.89 -16.82
CA CYS A 357 -15.20 30.55 -17.89
C CYS A 357 -15.63 29.36 -18.74
N THR A 358 -16.28 28.36 -18.13
CA THR A 358 -16.61 27.09 -18.79
C THR A 358 -18.05 27.03 -19.30
N GLY A 359 -18.94 27.90 -18.79
CA GLY A 359 -20.38 27.81 -19.03
C GLY A 359 -21.03 26.60 -18.36
N THR A 360 -20.34 25.93 -17.43
CA THR A 360 -20.82 24.73 -16.74
C THR A 360 -20.85 24.94 -15.23
N HIS A 361 -21.90 24.47 -14.56
CA HIS A 361 -22.01 24.52 -13.09
C HIS A 361 -21.51 23.21 -12.46
N SER A 362 -20.31 22.79 -12.83
CA SER A 362 -19.72 21.54 -12.34
C SER A 362 -19.04 21.74 -10.99
N ARG A 363 -19.05 20.71 -10.15
CA ARG A 363 -18.35 20.71 -8.85
C ARG A 363 -17.51 19.44 -8.71
N PRO A 364 -16.49 19.43 -7.83
CA PRO A 364 -15.73 18.22 -7.52
C PRO A 364 -16.65 17.09 -7.07
N SER A 365 -16.51 15.91 -7.69
CA SER A 365 -17.28 14.72 -7.32
C SER A 365 -16.80 14.16 -5.98
N THR A 366 -17.74 13.67 -5.18
CA THR A 366 -17.47 12.92 -3.93
C THR A 366 -17.35 11.42 -4.17
N TYR A 367 -17.49 10.97 -5.42
CA TYR A 367 -17.47 9.56 -5.82
C TYR A 367 -16.25 9.26 -6.68
N TYR A 368 -15.66 8.08 -6.42
CA TYR A 368 -14.65 7.42 -7.24
C TYR A 368 -15.04 5.96 -7.43
N ALA A 369 -14.39 5.26 -8.37
CA ALA A 369 -14.62 3.84 -8.60
C ALA A 369 -13.38 3.03 -8.17
N ILE A 370 -13.62 1.85 -7.58
CA ILE A 370 -12.60 0.82 -7.39
C ILE A 370 -12.84 -0.24 -8.46
N LEU A 371 -11.86 -0.45 -9.32
CA LEU A 371 -11.90 -1.53 -10.31
C LEU A 371 -11.17 -2.75 -9.74
N GLN A 372 -11.90 -3.84 -9.58
CA GLN A 372 -11.34 -5.13 -9.23
C GLN A 372 -11.62 -6.10 -10.39
N ALA A 373 -10.56 -6.66 -10.97
CA ALA A 373 -10.63 -7.64 -12.03
C ALA A 373 -9.90 -8.92 -11.60
N ASP A 374 -10.44 -10.08 -11.98
CA ASP A 374 -9.82 -11.38 -11.76
C ASP A 374 -9.98 -12.23 -13.03
N GLY A 375 -9.03 -13.12 -13.29
CA GLY A 375 -9.03 -13.97 -14.47
C GLY A 375 -10.01 -15.12 -14.32
N ASP A 376 -10.95 -15.26 -15.26
CA ASP A 376 -11.92 -16.33 -15.24
C ASP A 376 -11.27 -17.71 -15.39
N SER A 377 -11.51 -18.59 -14.41
CA SER A 377 -11.08 -20.00 -14.47
C SER A 377 -9.57 -20.21 -14.73
N MET A 378 -8.72 -19.29 -14.26
CA MET A 378 -7.26 -19.35 -14.50
C MET A 378 -6.63 -20.70 -14.13
N GLY A 379 -7.08 -21.33 -13.04
CA GLY A 379 -6.62 -22.67 -12.66
C GLY A 379 -6.94 -23.74 -13.70
N GLN A 380 -8.11 -23.69 -14.34
CA GLN A 380 -8.48 -24.62 -15.42
C GLN A 380 -7.65 -24.36 -16.69
N MET A 381 -7.44 -23.09 -17.04
CA MET A 381 -6.62 -22.69 -18.18
C MET A 381 -5.18 -23.20 -18.02
N ILE A 382 -4.56 -22.98 -16.87
CA ILE A 382 -3.21 -23.49 -16.56
C ILE A 382 -3.19 -25.02 -16.59
N ASN A 383 -4.19 -25.68 -16.01
CA ASN A 383 -4.27 -27.15 -16.01
C ASN A 383 -4.39 -27.75 -17.42
N ARG A 384 -5.08 -27.09 -18.34
CA ARG A 384 -5.17 -27.52 -19.76
C ARG A 384 -3.83 -27.34 -20.45
N GLN A 385 -3.16 -26.22 -20.24
CA GLN A 385 -1.86 -25.92 -20.85
C GLN A 385 -0.73 -26.79 -20.29
N ALA A 386 -0.85 -27.25 -19.04
CA ALA A 386 0.09 -28.17 -18.41
C ALA A 386 0.03 -29.61 -18.96
N GLN A 387 -0.97 -29.97 -19.77
CA GLN A 387 -1.13 -31.33 -20.33
C GLN A 387 -0.11 -31.64 -21.42
N GLY A 388 0.38 -32.88 -21.50
CA GLY A 388 1.30 -33.36 -22.55
C GLY A 388 2.75 -32.95 -22.35
N GLU A 389 3.61 -33.32 -23.31
CA GLU A 389 5.04 -32.97 -23.30
C GLU A 389 5.23 -31.44 -23.36
N GLY A 390 6.20 -30.92 -22.60
CA GLY A 390 6.48 -29.47 -22.51
C GLY A 390 5.46 -28.67 -21.67
N GLY A 391 4.65 -29.34 -20.84
CA GLY A 391 3.62 -28.68 -20.03
C GLY A 391 4.16 -27.69 -19.00
N MET A 392 5.37 -27.95 -18.47
CA MET A 392 6.05 -27.06 -17.53
C MET A 392 6.49 -25.76 -18.21
N GLU A 393 7.06 -25.86 -19.40
CA GLU A 393 7.51 -24.75 -20.24
C GLU A 393 6.34 -23.88 -20.68
N ARG A 394 5.21 -24.49 -21.04
CA ARG A 394 3.96 -23.74 -21.30
C ARG A 394 3.48 -23.00 -20.07
N HIS A 395 3.56 -23.59 -18.87
CA HIS A 395 3.20 -22.89 -17.64
C HIS A 395 4.15 -21.72 -17.34
N ARG A 396 5.47 -21.88 -17.54
CA ARG A 396 6.43 -20.77 -17.48
C ARG A 396 6.09 -19.66 -18.48
N ALA A 397 5.74 -20.01 -19.71
CA ALA A 397 5.36 -19.04 -20.74
C ALA A 397 4.11 -18.25 -20.34
N ILE A 398 3.10 -18.90 -19.75
CA ILE A 398 1.93 -18.22 -19.18
C ILE A 398 2.34 -17.26 -18.06
N SER A 399 3.23 -17.68 -17.17
CA SER A 399 3.73 -16.82 -16.10
C SER A 399 4.39 -15.54 -16.63
N ARG A 400 5.17 -15.64 -17.73
CA ARG A 400 5.80 -14.48 -18.38
C ARG A 400 4.75 -13.58 -19.03
N ALA A 401 3.79 -14.17 -19.74
CA ALA A 401 2.72 -13.41 -20.39
C ALA A 401 1.85 -12.65 -19.36
N LEU A 402 1.59 -13.23 -18.19
CA LEU A 402 0.87 -12.56 -17.10
C LEU A 402 1.64 -11.37 -16.53
N ASP A 403 2.96 -11.47 -16.41
CA ASP A 403 3.81 -10.34 -16.00
C ASP A 403 3.82 -9.22 -17.05
N THR A 404 3.97 -9.55 -18.33
CA THR A 404 3.87 -8.57 -19.42
C THR A 404 2.52 -7.85 -19.39
N PHE A 405 1.42 -8.60 -19.28
CA PHE A 405 0.08 -8.04 -19.15
C PHE A 405 -0.06 -7.10 -17.95
N ALA A 406 0.43 -7.51 -16.76
CA ALA A 406 0.34 -6.68 -15.56
C ALA A 406 1.10 -5.34 -15.71
N ASN A 407 2.24 -5.34 -16.42
CA ASN A 407 3.01 -4.13 -16.71
C ASN A 407 2.27 -3.21 -17.70
N GLU A 408 1.64 -3.77 -18.73
CA GLU A 408 0.84 -3.00 -19.70
C GLU A 408 -0.40 -2.35 -19.04
N VAL A 409 -1.10 -3.09 -18.16
CA VAL A 409 -2.24 -2.56 -17.40
C VAL A 409 -1.84 -1.33 -16.59
N ARG A 410 -0.66 -1.33 -15.96
CA ARG A 410 -0.16 -0.17 -15.20
C ARG A 410 -0.02 1.07 -16.08
N ALA A 411 0.50 0.93 -17.30
CA ALA A 411 0.66 2.04 -18.23
C ALA A 411 -0.70 2.64 -18.63
N ILE A 412 -1.69 1.78 -18.93
CA ILE A 412 -3.06 2.20 -19.28
C ILE A 412 -3.72 2.96 -18.12
N VAL A 413 -3.59 2.46 -16.88
CA VAL A 413 -4.17 3.12 -15.70
C VAL A 413 -3.55 4.52 -15.51
N GLN A 414 -2.23 4.64 -15.64
CA GLN A 414 -1.53 5.92 -15.49
C GLN A 414 -1.88 6.91 -16.60
N GLU A 415 -2.00 6.45 -17.84
CA GLU A 415 -2.42 7.26 -18.99
C GLU A 415 -3.79 7.89 -18.74
N HIS A 416 -4.74 7.11 -18.19
CA HIS A 416 -6.08 7.59 -17.84
C HIS A 416 -6.18 8.20 -16.43
N LYS A 417 -5.05 8.60 -15.83
CA LYS A 417 -4.97 9.28 -14.53
C LYS A 417 -5.62 8.51 -13.36
N GLY A 418 -5.66 7.19 -13.46
CA GLY A 418 -5.93 6.29 -12.33
C GLY A 418 -4.73 6.20 -11.38
N ALA A 419 -4.96 5.64 -10.18
CA ALA A 419 -3.95 5.51 -9.12
C ALA A 419 -3.61 4.05 -8.83
#